data_AF-A0A2U1CV94-F1
#
_entry.id   AF-A0A2U1CV94-F1
#
_cell.length_a   1.000
_cell.length_b   1.000
_cell.length_c   1.000
_cell.angle_alpha   90.00
_cell.angle_beta   90.00
_cell.angle_gamma   90.00
#
_symmetry.space_group_name_H-M   'P 1'
#
loop_
_entity.id
_entity.type
_entity.pdbx_description
1 polymer ?
#
loop_
_entity_poly.entity_id
_entity_poly.type
_entity_poly.pdbx_seq_one_letter_code
_entity_poly.pdbx_strand_id
1 'polypeptide(L)'
;MNRQATAGLLAALTLLAMPVSAETMYIDDMLKAPLRAGEGLQYRIVHKGLPSGTQVNLLETSDSGYSRVRTGDGQEGWLPTRYLSRQPIAEDRLKRVSSQLEETRSSLSSVREQLSTVTEERDQLANTRDQLENRVSELSAELKRIRSVSENALSLERQNQTLRESNQQLKKEVEVLTAENERLQSKKESDFMMLGALLVGAGVLIAVVVPWLKPARKTDNWV
;
A
#
# COMPACT_ATOMS: atom_id res chain seq x y z
N MET A 1 -56.51 -81.42 -15.88
CA MET A 1 -55.84 -81.74 -14.59
C MET A 1 -54.67 -82.65 -14.94
N ASN A 2 -53.38 -82.33 -14.86
CA ASN A 2 -52.63 -81.59 -13.86
C ASN A 2 -51.41 -80.90 -14.51
N ARG A 3 -51.48 -79.57 -14.71
CA ARG A 3 -50.32 -78.74 -15.10
C ARG A 3 -49.58 -78.15 -13.88
N GLN A 4 -50.04 -78.47 -12.68
CA GLN A 4 -49.56 -77.90 -11.41
C GLN A 4 -48.34 -78.64 -10.83
N ALA A 5 -48.04 -79.87 -11.29
CA ALA A 5 -46.96 -80.69 -10.73
C ALA A 5 -45.57 -80.36 -11.29
N THR A 6 -45.48 -79.91 -12.54
CA THR A 6 -44.20 -79.51 -13.17
C THR A 6 -43.75 -78.10 -12.76
N ALA A 7 -44.70 -77.24 -12.38
CA ALA A 7 -44.41 -75.90 -11.88
C ALA A 7 -43.77 -75.93 -10.47
N GLY A 8 -44.14 -76.90 -9.62
CA GLY A 8 -43.56 -77.05 -8.28
C GLY A 8 -42.11 -77.55 -8.29
N LEU A 9 -41.73 -78.39 -9.25
CA LEU A 9 -40.37 -78.94 -9.35
C LEU A 9 -39.36 -77.91 -9.88
N LEU A 10 -39.79 -77.02 -10.78
CA LEU A 10 -38.96 -75.93 -11.32
C LEU A 10 -38.76 -74.79 -10.30
N ALA A 11 -39.76 -74.53 -9.45
CA ALA A 11 -39.66 -73.52 -8.39
C ALA A 11 -38.77 -73.96 -7.20
N ALA A 12 -38.64 -75.27 -6.97
CA ALA A 12 -37.78 -75.80 -5.91
C ALA A 12 -36.28 -75.78 -6.26
N LEU A 13 -35.92 -75.74 -7.55
CA LEU A 13 -34.51 -75.72 -8.00
C LEU A 13 -33.89 -74.31 -7.98
N THR A 14 -34.71 -73.26 -8.01
CA THR A 14 -34.25 -71.86 -8.01
C THR A 14 -33.97 -71.28 -6.62
N LEU A 15 -34.31 -72.00 -5.54
CA LEU A 15 -34.16 -71.48 -4.17
C LEU A 15 -32.79 -71.79 -3.52
N LEU A 16 -31.85 -72.36 -4.27
CA LEU A 16 -30.49 -72.70 -3.78
C LEU A 16 -29.38 -71.77 -4.30
N ALA A 17 -29.71 -70.66 -4.94
CA ALA A 17 -28.72 -69.67 -5.37
C ALA A 17 -28.40 -68.69 -4.23
N MET A 18 -27.66 -69.15 -3.21
CA MET A 18 -27.03 -68.26 -2.24
C MET A 18 -25.90 -67.49 -2.95
N PRO A 19 -25.82 -66.15 -2.81
CA PRO A 19 -24.68 -65.41 -3.33
C PRO A 19 -23.42 -65.84 -2.58
N VAL A 20 -22.48 -66.46 -3.28
CA VAL A 20 -21.11 -66.60 -2.81
C VAL A 20 -20.49 -65.21 -2.85
N SER A 21 -20.43 -64.55 -1.68
CA SER A 21 -19.56 -63.38 -1.51
C SER A 21 -18.12 -63.88 -1.53
N ALA A 22 -17.46 -63.74 -2.67
CA ALA A 22 -16.03 -63.98 -2.78
C ALA A 22 -15.30 -62.85 -2.04
N GLU A 23 -14.74 -63.16 -0.88
CA GLU A 23 -13.90 -62.26 -0.10
C GLU A 23 -12.53 -62.15 -0.77
N THR A 24 -12.13 -60.93 -1.15
CA THR A 24 -10.80 -60.69 -1.70
C THR A 24 -9.80 -60.73 -0.55
N MET A 25 -9.17 -61.88 -0.36
CA MET A 25 -8.11 -62.07 0.63
C MET A 25 -6.73 -61.87 -0.01
N TYR A 26 -5.83 -61.26 0.75
CA TYR A 26 -4.44 -61.04 0.36
C TYR A 26 -3.55 -62.02 1.12
N ILE A 27 -2.59 -62.63 0.44
CA ILE A 27 -1.57 -63.47 1.10
C ILE A 27 -0.63 -62.51 1.84
N ASP A 28 -0.52 -62.69 3.16
CA ASP A 28 0.39 -61.92 4.01
C ASP A 28 1.85 -62.29 3.71
N ASP A 29 2.69 -61.28 3.46
CA ASP A 29 4.06 -61.44 2.94
C ASP A 29 5.11 -61.48 4.07
N MET A 30 4.73 -62.03 5.23
CA MET A 30 5.65 -62.19 6.36
C MET A 30 6.56 -63.41 6.16
N LEU A 31 7.55 -63.29 5.29
CA LEU A 31 8.55 -64.33 5.09
C LEU A 31 9.42 -64.50 6.35
N LYS A 32 9.46 -65.72 6.89
CA LYS A 32 10.28 -66.07 8.07
C LYS A 32 11.50 -66.86 7.64
N ALA A 33 12.68 -66.30 7.88
CA ALA A 33 13.95 -66.97 7.57
C ALA A 33 14.46 -67.77 8.78
N PRO A 34 14.51 -69.11 8.74
CA PRO A 34 15.09 -69.89 9.83
C PRO A 34 16.62 -69.74 9.85
N LEU A 35 17.17 -69.42 11.02
CA LEU A 35 18.61 -69.34 11.25
C LEU A 35 19.11 -70.73 11.68
N ARG A 36 20.13 -71.27 11.01
CA ARG A 36 20.66 -72.62 11.27
C ARG A 36 22.11 -72.60 11.73
N ALA A 37 22.56 -73.67 12.38
CA ALA A 37 23.94 -73.79 12.85
C ALA A 37 24.98 -74.02 11.72
N GLY A 38 24.54 -74.35 10.51
CA GLY A 38 25.41 -74.64 9.36
C GLY A 38 24.72 -74.45 8.01
N GLU A 39 25.49 -74.58 6.94
CA GLU A 39 25.14 -74.28 5.53
C GLU A 39 24.27 -75.37 4.88
N GLY A 40 23.08 -75.60 5.40
CA GLY A 40 22.20 -76.63 4.84
C GLY A 40 20.95 -76.89 5.67
N LEU A 41 20.02 -77.64 5.10
CA LEU A 41 18.76 -77.99 5.77
C LEU A 41 18.94 -79.03 6.90
N GLN A 42 20.01 -79.82 6.85
CA GLN A 42 20.36 -80.85 7.81
C GLN A 42 20.86 -80.30 9.16
N TYR A 43 21.22 -79.02 9.23
CA TYR A 43 21.75 -78.40 10.43
C TYR A 43 20.63 -77.94 11.38
N ARG A 44 20.93 -78.00 12.68
CA ARG A 44 20.01 -77.59 13.75
C ARG A 44 19.56 -76.14 13.56
N ILE A 45 18.26 -75.90 13.73
CA ILE A 45 17.68 -74.56 13.75
C ILE A 45 18.08 -73.87 15.06
N VAL A 46 18.83 -72.77 14.94
CA VAL A 46 19.23 -71.90 16.05
C VAL A 46 18.09 -70.92 16.35
N HIS A 47 17.42 -70.40 15.31
CA HIS A 47 16.26 -69.52 15.45
C HIS A 47 15.13 -69.93 14.50
N LYS A 48 13.92 -70.11 15.03
CA LYS A 48 12.77 -70.72 14.32
C LYS A 48 12.19 -69.87 13.19
N GLY A 49 12.53 -68.59 13.12
CA GLY A 49 12.14 -67.73 12.01
C GLY A 49 12.36 -66.26 12.33
N LEU A 50 13.40 -65.66 11.75
CA LEU A 50 13.60 -64.22 11.81
C LEU A 50 12.53 -63.54 10.94
N PRO A 51 11.80 -62.54 11.46
CA PRO A 51 10.79 -61.84 10.69
C PRO A 51 11.43 -61.02 9.55
N SER A 52 10.68 -60.79 8.48
CA SER A 52 11.07 -59.87 7.42
C SER A 52 11.35 -58.47 7.99
N GLY A 53 12.40 -57.82 7.50
CA GLY A 53 12.84 -56.52 8.02
C GLY A 53 13.82 -56.59 9.21
N THR A 54 14.09 -57.79 9.75
CA THR A 54 15.12 -57.94 10.80
C THR A 54 16.49 -57.52 10.28
N GLN A 55 17.12 -56.55 10.95
CA GLN A 55 18.48 -56.15 10.64
C GLN A 55 19.48 -57.20 11.15
N VAL A 56 20.37 -57.64 10.27
CA VAL A 56 21.41 -58.63 10.58
C VAL A 56 22.76 -58.17 10.02
N ASN A 57 23.83 -58.51 10.72
CA ASN A 57 25.19 -58.27 10.26
C ASN A 57 25.69 -59.48 9.46
N LEU A 58 26.06 -59.27 8.20
CA LEU A 58 26.66 -60.30 7.36
C LEU A 58 28.11 -60.52 7.79
N LEU A 59 28.44 -61.76 8.18
CA LEU A 59 29.79 -62.15 8.58
C LEU A 59 30.54 -62.82 7.43
N GLU A 60 29.88 -63.75 6.73
CA GLU A 60 30.49 -64.57 5.69
C GLU A 60 29.45 -64.96 4.65
N THR A 61 29.87 -65.13 3.40
CA THR A 61 29.04 -65.67 2.33
C THR A 61 29.77 -66.86 1.71
N SER A 62 29.09 -67.99 1.66
CA SER A 62 29.61 -69.24 1.10
C SER A 62 29.11 -69.43 -0.33
N ASP A 63 29.90 -70.13 -1.14
CA ASP A 63 29.55 -70.53 -2.51
C ASP A 63 28.35 -71.51 -2.54
N SER A 64 28.00 -72.10 -1.40
CA SER A 64 26.84 -72.99 -1.23
C SER A 64 25.47 -72.27 -1.31
N GLY A 65 25.47 -70.93 -1.43
CA GLY A 65 24.26 -70.10 -1.43
C GLY A 65 23.70 -69.79 -0.04
N TYR A 66 24.53 -70.00 0.99
CA TYR A 66 24.25 -69.64 2.38
C TYR A 66 25.17 -68.52 2.84
N SER A 67 24.64 -67.68 3.74
CA SER A 67 25.37 -66.60 4.37
C SER A 67 25.31 -66.74 5.89
N ARG A 68 26.45 -66.55 6.55
CA ARG A 68 26.54 -66.49 8.00
C ARG A 68 26.25 -65.08 8.46
N VAL A 69 25.32 -64.94 9.37
CA VAL A 69 24.88 -63.65 9.91
C VAL A 69 24.89 -63.65 11.43
N ARG A 70 25.03 -62.47 12.02
CA ARG A 70 24.82 -62.20 13.44
C ARG A 70 23.60 -61.30 13.63
N THR A 71 22.65 -61.73 14.44
CA THR A 71 21.46 -60.92 14.80
C THR A 71 21.83 -59.86 15.85
N GLY A 72 20.96 -58.86 16.04
CA GLY A 72 21.15 -57.83 17.08
C GLY A 72 21.29 -58.41 18.50
N ASP A 73 20.64 -59.55 18.75
CA ASP A 73 20.70 -60.28 20.02
C ASP A 73 21.99 -61.11 20.20
N GLY A 74 22.95 -60.99 19.27
CA GLY A 74 24.24 -61.67 19.32
C GLY A 74 24.23 -63.13 18.85
N GLN A 75 23.09 -63.67 18.41
CA GLN A 75 23.00 -65.04 17.89
C GLN A 75 23.60 -65.13 16.49
N GLU A 76 24.38 -66.19 16.25
CA GLU A 76 24.99 -66.46 14.95
C GLU A 76 24.41 -67.69 14.29
N GLY A 77 24.33 -67.63 12.97
CA GLY A 77 24.02 -68.81 12.18
C GLY A 77 23.97 -68.52 10.70
N TRP A 78 23.62 -69.54 9.95
CA TRP A 78 23.56 -69.57 8.51
C TRP A 78 22.11 -69.50 8.04
N LEU A 79 21.88 -68.69 7.01
CA LEU A 79 20.59 -68.60 6.34
C LEU A 79 20.79 -68.45 4.82
N PRO A 80 19.80 -68.82 3.99
CA PRO A 80 19.92 -68.72 2.54
C PRO A 80 20.13 -67.27 2.10
N THR A 81 21.16 -67.00 1.29
CA THR A 81 21.53 -65.64 0.87
C THR A 81 20.39 -64.90 0.17
N ARG A 82 19.49 -65.62 -0.53
CA ARG A 82 18.29 -65.06 -1.19
C ARG A 82 17.31 -64.34 -0.26
N TYR A 83 17.36 -64.59 1.05
CA TYR A 83 16.54 -63.89 2.05
C TYR A 83 17.20 -62.61 2.58
N LEU A 84 18.46 -62.35 2.20
CA LEU A 84 19.16 -61.12 2.55
C LEU A 84 18.99 -60.09 1.45
N SER A 85 18.57 -58.89 1.85
CA SER A 85 18.57 -57.71 1.00
C SER A 85 19.52 -56.67 1.59
N ARG A 86 20.18 -55.91 0.72
CA ARG A 86 20.99 -54.75 1.12
C ARG A 86 20.14 -53.52 1.43
N GLN A 87 18.85 -53.56 1.07
CA GLN A 87 17.91 -52.46 1.25
C GLN A 87 16.83 -52.86 2.27
N PRO A 88 16.27 -51.90 3.04
CA PRO A 88 15.13 -52.16 3.92
C PRO A 88 13.94 -52.72 3.14
N ILE A 89 13.06 -53.43 3.85
CA ILE A 89 11.86 -54.03 3.26
C ILE A 89 10.94 -52.97 2.64
N ALA A 90 10.09 -53.41 1.72
CA ALA A 90 9.16 -52.54 1.01
C ALA A 90 8.25 -51.76 1.96
N GLU A 91 7.77 -52.38 3.03
CA GLU A 91 6.91 -51.76 4.06
C GLU A 91 7.61 -50.57 4.74
N ASP A 92 8.82 -50.75 5.28
CA ASP A 92 9.58 -49.68 5.92
C ASP A 92 9.90 -48.53 4.96
N ARG A 93 10.22 -48.86 3.70
CA ARG A 93 10.45 -47.85 2.65
C ARG A 93 9.17 -47.09 2.34
N LEU A 94 8.05 -47.78 2.20
CA LEU A 94 6.75 -47.17 1.93
C LEU A 94 6.37 -46.24 3.07
N LYS A 95 6.50 -46.68 4.32
CA LYS A 95 6.23 -45.88 5.51
C LYS A 95 7.10 -44.62 5.55
N ARG A 96 8.41 -44.76 5.29
CA ARG A 96 9.34 -43.62 5.23
C ARG A 96 8.93 -42.61 4.15
N VAL A 97 8.69 -43.10 2.93
CA VAL A 97 8.33 -42.24 1.79
C VAL A 97 6.95 -41.59 2.01
N SER A 98 5.98 -42.31 2.57
CA SER A 98 4.67 -41.73 2.90
C SER A 98 4.77 -40.63 3.94
N SER A 99 5.60 -40.82 4.98
CA SER A 99 5.84 -39.77 5.98
C SER A 99 6.54 -38.55 5.37
N GLN A 100 7.56 -38.77 4.53
CA GLN A 100 8.26 -37.69 3.83
C GLN A 100 7.34 -36.93 2.86
N LEU A 101 6.46 -37.65 2.17
CA LEU A 101 5.47 -37.05 1.27
C LEU A 101 4.50 -36.15 2.04
N GLU A 102 4.02 -36.62 3.20
CA GLU A 102 3.11 -35.85 4.03
C GLU A 102 3.78 -34.61 4.62
N GLU A 103 5.00 -34.75 5.13
CA GLU A 103 5.82 -33.62 5.61
C GLU A 103 6.05 -32.60 4.50
N THR A 104 6.48 -33.05 3.31
CA THR A 104 6.73 -32.18 2.16
C THR A 104 5.45 -31.47 1.71
N ARG A 105 4.30 -32.15 1.70
CA ARG A 105 3.00 -31.55 1.37
C ARG A 105 2.61 -30.48 2.38
N SER A 106 2.81 -30.76 3.67
CA SER A 106 2.55 -29.79 4.74
C SER A 106 3.45 -28.56 4.61
N SER A 107 4.76 -28.74 4.42
CA SER A 107 5.69 -27.63 4.21
C SER A 107 5.36 -26.82 2.96
N LEU A 108 5.03 -27.47 1.85
CA LEU A 108 4.64 -26.83 0.60
C LEU A 108 3.36 -26.00 0.77
N SER A 109 2.38 -26.49 1.55
CA SER A 109 1.19 -25.73 1.90
C SER A 109 1.52 -24.49 2.71
N SER A 110 2.34 -24.63 3.76
CA SER A 110 2.75 -23.52 4.61
C SER A 110 3.55 -22.45 3.84
N VAL A 111 4.48 -22.87 2.99
CA VAL A 111 5.27 -21.95 2.17
C VAL A 111 4.40 -21.20 1.16
N ARG A 112 3.38 -21.86 0.59
CA ARG A 112 2.42 -21.18 -0.31
C ARG A 112 1.57 -20.15 0.42
N GLU A 113 1.13 -20.46 1.63
CA GLU A 113 0.39 -19.52 2.47
C GLU A 113 1.25 -18.30 2.82
N GLN A 114 2.49 -18.53 3.28
CA GLN A 114 3.46 -17.46 3.54
C GLN A 114 3.73 -16.60 2.29
N LEU A 115 3.88 -17.23 1.12
CA LEU A 115 4.10 -16.50 -0.13
C LEU A 115 2.89 -15.62 -0.50
N SER A 116 1.67 -16.11 -0.26
CA SER A 116 0.44 -15.33 -0.46
C SER A 116 0.42 -14.12 0.47
N THR A 117 0.62 -14.33 1.77
CA THR A 117 0.63 -13.26 2.78
C THR A 117 1.70 -12.21 2.47
N VAL A 118 2.94 -12.63 2.20
CA VAL A 118 4.03 -11.70 1.88
C VAL A 118 3.76 -10.94 0.58
N THR A 119 3.11 -11.57 -0.39
CA THR A 119 2.72 -10.89 -1.63
C THR A 119 1.66 -9.83 -1.38
N GLU A 120 0.63 -10.16 -0.59
CA GLU A 120 -0.42 -9.21 -0.20
C GLU A 120 0.14 -8.03 0.61
N GLU A 121 1.01 -8.29 1.59
CA GLU A 121 1.67 -7.25 2.38
C GLU A 121 2.53 -6.34 1.50
N ARG A 122 3.29 -6.91 0.55
CA ARG A 122 4.11 -6.15 -0.39
C ARG A 122 3.25 -5.26 -1.29
N ASP A 123 2.11 -5.74 -1.76
CA ASP A 123 1.19 -4.95 -2.59
C ASP A 123 0.52 -3.83 -1.78
N GLN A 124 0.15 -4.09 -0.51
CA GLN A 124 -0.36 -3.06 0.40
C GLN A 124 0.69 -1.98 0.70
N LEU A 125 1.93 -2.38 0.96
CA LEU A 125 3.06 -1.46 1.19
C LEU A 125 3.36 -0.62 -0.05
N ALA A 126 3.32 -1.22 -1.25
CA ALA A 126 3.48 -0.48 -2.51
C ALA A 126 2.39 0.58 -2.68
N ASN A 127 1.12 0.21 -2.50
CA ASN A 127 0.00 1.17 -2.58
C ASN A 127 0.13 2.29 -1.54
N THR A 128 0.54 1.95 -0.31
CA THR A 128 0.74 2.93 0.77
C THR A 128 1.87 3.90 0.42
N ARG A 129 2.97 3.38 -0.12
CA ARG A 129 4.10 4.19 -0.59
C ARG A 129 3.65 5.18 -1.66
N ASP A 130 2.91 4.74 -2.67
CA ASP A 130 2.42 5.61 -3.74
C ASP A 130 1.49 6.71 -3.19
N GLN A 131 0.62 6.37 -2.23
CA GLN A 131 -0.23 7.35 -1.55
C GLN A 131 0.59 8.37 -0.75
N LEU A 132 1.63 7.93 -0.05
CA LEU A 132 2.52 8.82 0.72
C LEU A 132 3.31 9.74 -0.21
N GLU A 133 3.86 9.22 -1.31
CA GLU A 133 4.59 10.02 -2.31
C GLU A 133 3.67 11.10 -2.91
N ASN A 134 2.43 10.76 -3.24
CA ASN A 134 1.43 11.73 -3.70
C ASN A 134 1.11 12.79 -2.64
N ARG A 135 0.91 12.40 -1.38
CA ARG A 135 0.68 13.35 -0.28
C ARG A 135 1.86 14.28 -0.03
N VAL A 136 3.09 13.77 -0.10
CA VAL A 136 4.30 14.60 0.03
C VAL A 136 4.36 15.60 -1.11
N SER A 137 4.05 15.18 -2.33
CA SER A 137 3.98 16.07 -3.49
C SER A 137 2.92 17.17 -3.30
N GLU A 138 1.70 16.81 -2.91
CA GLU A 138 0.60 17.75 -2.63
C GLU A 138 0.94 18.74 -1.51
N LEU A 139 1.43 18.24 -0.38
CA LEU A 139 1.84 19.09 0.75
C LEU A 139 2.99 20.03 0.38
N SER A 140 3.93 19.58 -0.44
CA SER A 140 5.03 20.44 -0.91
C SER A 140 4.52 21.56 -1.83
N ALA A 141 3.55 21.27 -2.70
CA ALA A 141 2.93 22.26 -3.57
C ALA A 141 2.11 23.27 -2.77
N GLU A 142 1.36 22.81 -1.75
CA GLU A 142 0.58 23.67 -0.88
C GLU A 142 1.47 24.57 -0.02
N LEU A 143 2.56 24.03 0.55
CA LEU A 143 3.55 24.84 1.27
C LEU A 143 4.16 25.93 0.37
N LYS A 144 4.48 25.59 -0.89
CA LYS A 144 4.98 26.56 -1.86
C LYS A 144 3.94 27.65 -2.18
N ARG A 145 2.67 27.25 -2.32
CA ARG A 145 1.54 28.17 -2.55
C ARG A 145 1.34 29.12 -1.38
N ILE A 146 1.27 28.60 -0.15
CA ILE A 146 1.12 29.40 1.07
C ILE A 146 2.25 30.42 1.17
N ARG A 147 3.49 29.96 0.98
CA ARG A 147 4.67 30.85 1.02
C ARG A 147 4.56 31.99 0.00
N SER A 148 4.16 31.69 -1.23
CA SER A 148 3.96 32.71 -2.27
C SER A 148 2.83 33.69 -1.93
N VAL A 149 1.70 33.21 -1.39
CA VAL A 149 0.60 34.06 -0.94
C VAL A 149 1.04 34.97 0.20
N SER A 150 1.80 34.46 1.17
CA SER A 150 2.36 35.26 2.27
C SER A 150 3.33 36.34 1.77
N GLU A 151 4.20 36.03 0.81
CA GLU A 151 5.09 37.01 0.18
C GLU A 151 4.30 38.11 -0.55
N ASN A 152 3.25 37.73 -1.29
CA ASN A 152 2.36 38.68 -1.97
C ASN A 152 1.62 39.58 -0.97
N ALA A 153 1.10 39.02 0.13
CA ALA A 153 0.41 39.79 1.17
C ALA A 153 1.33 40.84 1.82
N LEU A 154 2.59 40.48 2.11
CA LEU A 154 3.58 41.43 2.61
C LEU A 154 3.88 42.54 1.59
N SER A 155 3.96 42.21 0.30
CA SER A 155 4.16 43.21 -0.75
C SER A 155 2.97 44.15 -0.90
N LEU A 156 1.74 43.63 -0.75
CA LEU A 156 0.50 44.40 -0.84
C LEU A 156 0.35 45.37 0.33
N GLU A 157 0.71 44.94 1.55
CA GLU A 157 0.72 45.81 2.73
C GLU A 157 1.68 47.00 2.54
N ARG A 158 2.89 46.74 2.03
CA ARG A 158 3.86 47.81 1.71
C ARG A 158 3.32 48.79 0.67
N GLN A 159 2.70 48.29 -0.40
CA GLN A 159 2.11 49.16 -1.43
C GLN A 159 0.96 49.99 -0.87
N ASN A 160 0.10 49.42 -0.02
CA ASN A 160 -1.01 50.12 0.61
C ASN A 160 -0.49 51.24 1.53
N GLN A 161 0.56 50.98 2.30
CA GLN A 161 1.22 51.97 3.14
C GLN A 161 1.79 53.14 2.29
N THR A 162 2.52 52.85 1.21
CA THR A 162 3.04 53.87 0.30
C THR A 162 1.92 54.66 -0.38
N LEU A 163 0.83 54.01 -0.78
CA LEU A 163 -0.34 54.68 -1.35
C LEU A 163 -1.02 55.61 -0.33
N ARG A 164 -1.12 55.21 0.94
CA ARG A 164 -1.65 56.05 2.01
C ARG A 164 -0.77 57.26 2.26
N GLU A 165 0.55 57.07 2.33
CA GLU A 165 1.53 58.16 2.46
C GLU A 165 1.44 59.14 1.30
N SER A 166 1.39 58.62 0.06
CA SER A 166 1.22 59.43 -1.14
C SER A 166 -0.10 60.19 -1.12
N ASN A 167 -1.22 59.55 -0.76
CA ASN A 167 -2.51 60.23 -0.64
C ASN A 167 -2.47 61.36 0.40
N GLN A 168 -1.80 61.17 1.53
CA GLN A 168 -1.63 62.22 2.54
C GLN A 168 -0.78 63.37 2.00
N GLN A 169 0.29 63.09 1.27
CA GLN A 169 1.13 64.10 0.66
C GLN A 169 0.38 64.90 -0.41
N LEU A 170 -0.28 64.22 -1.36
CA LEU A 170 -1.12 64.87 -2.37
C LEU A 170 -2.22 65.73 -1.72
N LYS A 171 -2.84 65.25 -0.63
CA LYS A 171 -3.84 66.03 0.09
C LYS A 171 -3.25 67.31 0.71
N LYS A 172 -2.05 67.23 1.30
CA LYS A 172 -1.32 68.41 1.80
C LYS A 172 -0.96 69.37 0.66
N GLU A 173 -0.48 68.86 -0.47
CA GLU A 173 -0.14 69.68 -1.64
C GLU A 173 -1.37 70.40 -2.18
N VAL A 174 -2.51 69.71 -2.29
CA VAL A 174 -3.79 70.33 -2.68
C VAL A 174 -4.18 71.43 -1.68
N GLU A 175 -4.12 71.17 -0.37
CA GLU A 175 -4.46 72.15 0.66
C GLU A 175 -3.56 73.40 0.59
N VAL A 176 -2.25 73.23 0.43
CA VAL A 176 -1.28 74.32 0.26
C VAL A 176 -1.56 75.11 -1.02
N LEU A 177 -1.75 74.44 -2.16
CA LEU A 177 -2.03 75.11 -3.44
C LEU A 177 -3.35 75.87 -3.40
N THR A 178 -4.39 75.32 -2.75
CA THR A 178 -5.67 76.03 -2.58
C THR A 178 -5.49 77.27 -1.71
N ALA A 179 -4.77 77.17 -0.59
CA ALA A 179 -4.51 78.31 0.28
C ALA A 179 -3.65 79.38 -0.42
N GLU A 180 -2.68 78.98 -1.24
CA GLU A 180 -1.86 79.90 -2.03
C GLU A 180 -2.67 80.57 -3.14
N ASN A 181 -3.58 79.85 -3.78
CA ASN A 181 -4.50 80.42 -4.76
C ASN A 181 -5.45 81.44 -4.12
N GLU A 182 -6.08 81.10 -3.00
CA GLU A 182 -6.93 82.03 -2.22
C GLU A 182 -6.15 83.27 -1.77
N ARG A 183 -4.91 83.10 -1.31
CA ARG A 183 -4.01 84.20 -0.95
C ARG A 183 -3.65 85.08 -2.15
N LEU A 184 -3.38 84.50 -3.32
CA LEU A 184 -3.08 85.26 -4.54
C LEU A 184 -4.32 86.00 -5.05
N GLN A 185 -5.50 85.38 -4.97
CA GLN A 185 -6.75 85.97 -5.39
C GLN A 185 -7.16 87.13 -4.48
N SER A 186 -7.08 86.95 -3.16
CA SER A 186 -7.34 88.03 -2.18
C SER A 186 -6.34 89.19 -2.31
N LYS A 187 -5.05 88.93 -2.59
CA LYS A 187 -4.08 89.99 -2.92
C LYS A 187 -4.48 90.77 -4.18
N LYS A 188 -4.82 90.06 -5.27
CA LYS A 188 -5.28 90.70 -6.50
C LYS A 188 -6.54 91.54 -6.26
N GLU A 189 -7.52 91.00 -5.54
CA GLU A 189 -8.75 91.71 -5.20
C GLU A 189 -8.47 92.96 -4.36
N SER A 190 -7.58 92.86 -3.37
CA SER A 190 -7.14 94.00 -2.55
C SER A 190 -6.43 95.08 -3.37
N ASP A 191 -5.55 94.70 -4.31
CA ASP A 191 -4.85 95.64 -5.20
C ASP A 191 -5.84 96.39 -6.12
N PHE A 192 -6.80 95.67 -6.72
CA PHE A 192 -7.84 96.27 -7.54
C PHE A 192 -8.78 97.16 -6.72
N MET A 193 -9.08 96.80 -5.46
CA MET A 193 -9.88 97.63 -4.56
C MET A 193 -9.15 98.92 -4.18
N MET A 194 -7.85 98.88 -3.91
CA MET A 194 -7.05 100.09 -3.68
C MET A 194 -7.04 101.01 -4.89
N LEU A 195 -6.84 100.47 -6.09
CA LEU A 195 -6.92 101.22 -7.35
C LEU A 195 -8.32 101.82 -7.59
N GLY A 196 -9.37 101.05 -7.31
CA GLY A 196 -10.76 101.51 -7.38
C GLY A 196 -11.05 102.63 -6.39
N ALA A 197 -10.60 102.51 -5.14
CA ALA A 197 -10.74 103.54 -4.12
C ALA A 197 -9.99 104.83 -4.50
N LEU A 198 -8.79 104.71 -5.07
CA LEU A 198 -7.99 105.84 -5.54
C LEU A 198 -8.66 106.54 -6.74
N LEU A 199 -9.22 105.77 -7.69
CA LEU A 199 -9.96 106.31 -8.84
C LEU A 199 -11.22 107.06 -8.40
N VAL A 200 -12.01 106.49 -7.48
CA VAL A 200 -13.21 107.15 -6.92
C VAL A 200 -12.82 108.43 -6.19
N GLY A 201 -11.77 108.39 -5.36
CA GLY A 201 -11.26 109.57 -4.66
C GLY A 201 -10.82 110.69 -5.61
N ALA A 202 -10.10 110.36 -6.68
CA ALA A 202 -9.72 111.32 -7.72
C ALA A 202 -10.95 111.91 -8.44
N GLY A 203 -11.94 111.08 -8.77
CA GLY A 203 -13.19 111.53 -9.38
C GLY A 203 -13.97 112.51 -8.51
N VAL A 204 -14.05 112.24 -7.20
CA VAL A 204 -14.68 113.16 -6.22
C VAL A 204 -13.91 114.47 -6.12
N LEU A 205 -12.58 114.43 -6.05
CA LEU A 205 -11.73 115.64 -6.04
C LEU A 205 -11.98 116.52 -7.28
N ILE A 206 -12.01 115.92 -8.47
CA ILE A 206 -12.29 116.63 -9.72
C ILE A 206 -13.69 117.23 -9.69
N ALA A 207 -14.71 116.47 -9.25
CA ALA A 207 -16.09 116.95 -9.16
C ALA A 207 -16.26 118.15 -8.22
N VAL A 208 -15.45 118.25 -7.16
CA VAL A 208 -15.47 119.38 -6.21
C VAL A 208 -14.64 120.58 -6.69
N VAL A 209 -13.51 120.36 -7.37
CA VAL A 209 -12.59 121.42 -7.80
C VAL A 209 -13.03 122.09 -9.12
N VAL A 210 -13.59 121.34 -10.07
CA VAL A 210 -14.02 121.88 -11.38
C VAL A 210 -15.08 123.01 -11.30
N PRO A 211 -16.09 122.95 -10.40
CA PRO A 211 -17.05 124.04 -10.21
C PRO A 211 -16.41 125.37 -9.78
N TRP A 212 -15.23 125.34 -9.14
CA TRP A 212 -14.54 126.53 -8.65
C TRP A 212 -13.72 127.28 -9.70
N LEU A 213 -13.47 126.67 -10.87
CA LEU A 213 -12.66 127.26 -11.93
C LEU A 213 -13.48 127.89 -13.08
N LYS A 214 -14.82 127.88 -13.01
CA LYS A 214 -15.66 128.54 -14.02
C LYS A 214 -15.83 130.04 -13.73
N PRO A 215 -15.43 130.96 -14.63
CA PRO A 215 -15.61 132.39 -14.43
C PRO A 215 -17.08 132.80 -14.64
N ALA A 216 -17.61 133.63 -13.73
CA ALA A 216 -18.99 134.10 -13.74
C ALA A 216 -19.28 135.02 -14.93
N ARG A 217 -20.35 134.74 -15.69
CA ARG A 217 -20.93 135.68 -16.64
C ARG A 217 -22.18 136.32 -16.06
N LYS A 218 -22.16 137.66 -16.01
CA LYS A 218 -23.32 138.53 -15.76
C LYS A 218 -24.09 138.72 -17.07
N THR A 219 -25.42 138.64 -17.01
CA THR A 219 -26.40 139.30 -17.90
C THR A 219 -27.70 139.40 -17.09
N ASP A 220 -28.01 140.53 -16.46
CA ASP A 220 -28.75 141.69 -16.97
C ASP A 220 -30.17 141.40 -17.51
N ASN A 221 -31.13 141.93 -16.76
CA ASN A 221 -32.55 142.10 -17.07
C ASN A 221 -32.76 142.82 -18.41
N TRP A 222 -33.83 142.44 -19.13
CA TRP A 222 -34.93 143.35 -19.48
C TRP A 222 -36.13 142.61 -20.12
N VAL A 223 -37.33 143.09 -19.72
CA VAL A 223 -38.72 142.90 -20.19
C VAL A 223 -39.36 141.51 -20.07
#